data_AF-A0AA43QY90-F1
#
_entry.id   AF-A0AA43QY90-F1
#
_cell.length_a   1.000
_cell.length_b   1.000
_cell.length_c   1.000
_cell.angle_alpha   90.00
_cell.angle_beta   90.00
_cell.angle_gamma   90.00
#
_symmetry.space_group_name_H-M   'P 1'
#
loop_
_entity.id
_entity.type
_entity.pdbx_description
1 polymer ?
#
loop_
_entity_poly.entity_id
_entity_poly.type
_entity_poly.pdbx_seq_one_letter_code
_entity_poly.pdbx_strand_id
1 'polypeptide(L)'
;MYKFIEGLSITWERPKAYGWFHLIFLFASILLATLMIIFIKKDKDNKIALWKLKIIIGLFWSILFVIEILKQLLAIGHNDTATKTWVYDIYNKTSFFPFVLCSTPLYVIPIYLFIPEGKVSEGILSYLGIFTLWMGGFVMFYPGDVFTTNRFISFHSIIYHSLLFSLGLFLSIRHIVRFHWKNFLAASLIFLILYSFAIIGNEIIYQLRDNEKFTWSKGINLFNMSHRKPNPMVSNINFLAKLKPWVLTILYIPFTFVGVFTLWSTVSGIGYLVKFIESKYKKNRQTQIINS
;
A
#
# COMPACT_ATOMS: atom_id res chain seq x y z
N MET A 1 16.87 15.15 -19.13
CA MET A 1 16.24 15.11 -17.79
C MET A 1 15.09 16.11 -17.65
N TYR A 2 15.28 17.40 -17.98
CA TYR A 2 14.23 18.44 -17.93
C TYR A 2 12.92 18.06 -18.64
N LYS A 3 12.97 17.75 -19.94
CA LYS A 3 11.78 17.36 -20.74
C LYS A 3 11.06 16.10 -20.22
N PHE A 4 11.79 15.21 -19.55
CA PHE A 4 11.20 13.99 -18.98
C PHE A 4 10.34 14.33 -17.75
N ILE A 5 10.85 15.17 -16.85
CA ILE A 5 10.13 15.56 -15.63
C ILE A 5 8.98 16.54 -15.94
N GLU A 6 9.19 17.44 -16.90
CA GLU A 6 8.12 18.27 -17.44
C GLU A 6 6.97 17.41 -18.00
N GLY A 7 7.29 16.30 -18.68
CA GLY A 7 6.32 15.30 -19.10
C GLY A 7 5.53 14.64 -17.96
N LEU A 8 6.11 14.52 -16.76
CA LEU A 8 5.41 14.03 -15.57
C LEU A 8 4.48 15.10 -14.96
N SER A 9 4.70 16.38 -15.26
CA SER A 9 3.89 17.49 -14.74
C SER A 9 2.60 17.73 -15.53
N ILE A 10 2.37 17.02 -16.64
CA ILE A 10 1.21 17.19 -17.53
C ILE A 10 -0.10 17.04 -16.75
N THR A 11 -1.00 18.00 -16.96
CA THR A 11 -2.33 18.02 -16.35
C THR A 11 -3.41 17.49 -17.28
N TRP A 12 -4.52 17.02 -16.70
CA TRP A 12 -5.73 16.57 -17.40
C TRP A 12 -6.97 16.71 -16.52
N GLU A 13 -8.14 16.38 -17.06
CA GLU A 13 -9.36 16.26 -16.27
C GLU A 13 -9.15 15.23 -15.15
N ARG A 14 -9.45 15.63 -13.90
CA ARG A 14 -9.31 14.75 -12.74
C ARG A 14 -10.15 13.49 -12.96
N PRO A 15 -9.56 12.28 -12.89
CA PRO A 15 -10.33 11.05 -13.00
C PRO A 15 -11.44 10.96 -11.95
N LYS A 16 -12.63 10.56 -12.38
CA LYS A 16 -13.77 10.34 -11.50
C LYS A 16 -13.65 9.01 -10.77
N ALA A 17 -14.03 8.99 -9.48
CA ALA A 17 -14.25 7.75 -8.76
C ALA A 17 -15.27 6.88 -9.52
N TYR A 18 -14.93 5.61 -9.72
CA TYR A 18 -15.73 4.64 -10.50
C TYR A 18 -15.94 5.01 -11.99
N GLY A 19 -15.19 5.99 -12.53
CA GLY A 19 -15.10 6.18 -13.97
C GLY A 19 -14.25 5.10 -14.64
N TRP A 20 -14.22 5.09 -15.98
CA TRP A 20 -13.47 4.09 -16.77
C TRP A 20 -12.01 3.94 -16.36
N PHE A 21 -11.32 5.06 -16.11
CA PHE A 21 -9.94 5.04 -15.60
C PHE A 21 -9.83 4.18 -14.33
N HIS A 22 -10.70 4.43 -13.34
CA HIS A 22 -10.70 3.68 -12.09
C HIS A 22 -11.04 2.20 -12.30
N LEU A 23 -12.10 1.91 -13.06
CA LEU A 23 -12.60 0.54 -13.26
C LEU A 23 -11.60 -0.35 -14.02
N ILE A 24 -10.88 0.21 -14.99
CA ILE A 24 -9.84 -0.52 -15.74
C ILE A 24 -8.74 -1.00 -14.79
N PHE A 25 -8.24 -0.13 -13.90
CA PHE A 25 -7.19 -0.51 -12.95
C PHE A 25 -7.70 -1.45 -11.84
N LEU A 26 -8.95 -1.27 -11.40
CA LEU A 26 -9.59 -2.23 -10.49
C LEU A 26 -9.66 -3.62 -11.12
N PHE A 27 -10.15 -3.71 -12.35
CA PHE A 27 -10.17 -4.97 -13.08
C PHE A 27 -8.75 -5.53 -13.30
N ALA A 28 -7.79 -4.70 -13.70
CA ALA A 28 -6.40 -5.11 -13.91
C ALA A 28 -5.76 -5.67 -12.63
N SER A 29 -6.06 -5.11 -11.46
CA SER A 29 -5.56 -5.62 -10.18
C SER A 29 -6.10 -7.01 -9.84
N ILE A 30 -7.41 -7.23 -10.05
CA ILE A 30 -8.04 -8.55 -9.83
C ILE A 30 -7.52 -9.55 -10.85
N LEU A 31 -7.37 -9.14 -12.11
CA LEU A 31 -6.82 -9.96 -13.18
C LEU A 31 -5.38 -10.36 -12.84
N LEU A 32 -4.51 -9.42 -12.46
CA LEU A 32 -3.13 -9.70 -12.07
C LEU A 32 -3.07 -10.71 -10.91
N ALA A 33 -3.85 -10.49 -9.85
CA ALA A 33 -3.93 -11.44 -8.73
C ALA A 33 -4.40 -12.82 -9.20
N THR A 34 -5.40 -12.89 -10.08
CA THR A 34 -5.93 -14.14 -10.63
C THR A 34 -4.87 -14.89 -11.45
N LEU A 35 -4.16 -14.18 -12.34
CA LEU A 35 -3.07 -14.75 -13.12
C LEU A 35 -1.96 -15.29 -12.21
N MET A 36 -1.59 -14.56 -11.16
CA MET A 36 -0.63 -15.02 -10.16
C MET A 36 -1.13 -16.29 -9.45
N ILE A 37 -2.41 -16.33 -9.05
CA ILE A 37 -3.04 -17.49 -8.39
C ILE A 37 -3.07 -18.72 -9.30
N ILE A 38 -3.25 -18.56 -10.61
CA ILE A 38 -3.34 -19.68 -11.56
C ILE A 38 -1.95 -20.17 -12.01
N PHE A 39 -1.08 -19.24 -12.41
CA PHE A 39 0.18 -19.58 -13.10
C PHE A 39 1.36 -19.83 -12.17
N ILE A 40 1.35 -19.29 -10.94
CA ILE A 40 2.44 -19.53 -9.99
C ILE A 40 2.28 -20.93 -9.38
N LYS A 41 3.07 -21.87 -9.90
CA LYS A 41 3.05 -23.28 -9.50
C LYS A 41 3.58 -23.49 -8.08
N LYS A 42 2.93 -24.40 -7.36
CA LYS A 42 3.42 -24.95 -6.09
C LYS A 42 4.57 -25.95 -6.37
N ASP A 43 5.49 -26.07 -5.43
CA ASP A 43 6.58 -27.05 -5.43
C ASP A 43 6.16 -28.37 -4.73
N LYS A 44 7.12 -29.27 -4.46
CA LYS A 44 6.91 -30.66 -4.00
C LYS A 44 5.96 -30.80 -2.80
N ASP A 45 5.90 -29.81 -1.90
CA ASP A 45 5.07 -29.84 -0.69
C ASP A 45 3.72 -29.12 -0.82
N ASN A 46 3.23 -28.89 -2.05
CA ASN A 46 2.06 -28.02 -2.30
C ASN A 46 2.21 -26.58 -1.75
N LYS A 47 3.45 -26.16 -1.47
CA LYS A 47 3.82 -24.81 -1.06
C LYS A 47 4.65 -24.15 -2.16
N ILE A 48 4.61 -22.82 -2.23
CA ILE A 48 5.52 -22.06 -3.11
C ILE A 48 6.87 -22.01 -2.40
N ALA A 49 7.96 -22.35 -3.10
CA ALA A 49 9.30 -22.22 -2.54
C ALA A 49 9.60 -20.78 -2.10
N LEU A 50 10.28 -20.61 -0.96
CA LEU A 50 10.57 -19.32 -0.35
C LEU A 50 11.26 -18.35 -1.32
N TRP A 51 12.24 -18.84 -2.11
CA TRP A 51 12.95 -18.02 -3.09
C TRP A 51 12.02 -17.44 -4.17
N LYS A 52 11.04 -18.22 -4.66
CA LYS A 52 10.03 -17.74 -5.62
C LYS A 52 9.19 -16.63 -5.00
N LEU A 53 8.76 -16.84 -3.75
CA LEU A 53 7.97 -15.85 -3.02
C LEU A 53 8.74 -14.55 -2.81
N LYS A 54 10.02 -14.64 -2.43
CA LYS A 54 10.91 -13.47 -2.31
C LYS A 54 11.11 -12.75 -3.66
N ILE A 55 11.27 -13.47 -4.77
CA ILE A 55 11.36 -12.86 -6.10
C ILE A 55 10.07 -12.10 -6.43
N ILE A 56 8.90 -12.72 -6.24
CA ILE A 56 7.61 -12.08 -6.51
C ILE A 56 7.46 -10.80 -5.69
N ILE A 57 7.66 -10.88 -4.38
CA ILE A 57 7.55 -9.72 -3.48
C ILE A 57 8.59 -8.65 -3.84
N GLY A 58 9.81 -9.05 -4.22
CA GLY A 58 10.87 -8.16 -4.68
C GLY A 58 10.52 -7.43 -5.97
N LEU A 59 9.88 -8.10 -6.94
CA LEU A 59 9.42 -7.47 -8.18
C LEU A 59 8.35 -6.39 -7.91
N PHE A 60 7.38 -6.69 -7.04
CA PHE A 60 6.40 -5.69 -6.61
C PHE A 60 7.09 -4.49 -5.97
N TRP A 61 8.02 -4.75 -5.04
CA TRP A 61 8.79 -3.68 -4.39
C TRP A 61 9.60 -2.83 -5.38
N SER A 62 10.29 -3.45 -6.34
CA SER A 62 11.10 -2.71 -7.32
C SER A 62 10.23 -1.74 -8.13
N ILE A 63 9.03 -2.16 -8.55
CA ILE A 63 8.11 -1.29 -9.27
C ILE A 63 7.64 -0.15 -8.37
N LEU A 64 7.17 -0.47 -7.15
CA LEU A 64 6.72 0.52 -6.16
C LEU A 64 7.82 1.55 -5.85
N PHE A 65 9.07 1.09 -5.71
CA PHE A 65 10.21 1.93 -5.39
C PHE A 65 10.56 2.87 -6.55
N VAL A 66 10.58 2.37 -7.78
CA VAL A 66 10.86 3.19 -8.97
C VAL A 66 9.78 4.26 -9.16
N ILE A 67 8.50 3.90 -9.09
CA ILE A 67 7.43 4.90 -9.26
C ILE A 67 7.41 5.92 -8.11
N GLU A 68 7.74 5.49 -6.89
CA GLU A 68 7.87 6.40 -5.75
C GLU A 68 9.01 7.40 -5.97
N ILE A 69 10.19 6.97 -6.45
CA ILE A 69 11.29 7.89 -6.80
C ILE A 69 10.82 8.93 -7.82
N LEU A 70 10.11 8.51 -8.87
CA LEU A 70 9.59 9.42 -9.88
C LEU A 70 8.59 10.43 -9.28
N LYS A 71 7.74 9.99 -8.36
CA LYS A 71 6.85 10.89 -7.62
C LYS A 71 7.62 11.87 -6.76
N GLN A 72 8.65 11.40 -6.06
CA GLN A 72 9.51 12.26 -5.23
C GLN A 72 10.21 13.32 -6.07
N LEU A 73 10.77 12.96 -7.22
CA LEU A 73 11.41 13.91 -8.14
C LEU A 73 10.46 15.01 -8.64
N LEU A 74 9.22 14.65 -8.98
CA LEU A 74 8.19 15.62 -9.37
C LEU A 74 7.79 16.52 -8.19
N ALA A 75 7.72 15.94 -7.00
CA ALA A 75 7.33 16.60 -5.76
C ALA A 75 8.30 17.70 -5.31
N ILE A 76 9.60 17.39 -5.30
CA ILE A 76 10.64 18.35 -4.88
C ILE A 76 11.02 19.33 -5.99
N GLY A 77 10.57 19.10 -7.22
CA GLY A 77 10.86 19.95 -8.36
C GLY A 77 9.80 21.01 -8.65
N HIS A 78 10.21 22.09 -9.31
CA HIS A 78 9.33 23.09 -9.90
C HIS A 78 10.01 23.85 -11.03
N ASN A 79 9.22 24.51 -11.87
CA ASN A 79 9.74 25.49 -12.82
C ASN A 79 10.03 26.80 -12.09
N ASP A 80 11.28 27.23 -12.12
CA ASP A 80 11.67 28.56 -11.68
C ASP A 80 11.23 29.57 -12.77
N THR A 81 10.40 30.53 -12.37
CA THR A 81 9.84 31.55 -13.24
C THR A 81 10.88 32.54 -13.76
N ALA A 82 11.99 32.73 -13.04
CA ALA A 82 13.05 33.66 -13.42
C ALA A 82 14.02 33.04 -14.43
N THR A 83 14.45 31.80 -14.19
CA THR A 83 15.43 31.12 -15.04
C THR A 83 14.78 30.27 -16.15
N LYS A 84 13.47 30.03 -16.06
CA LYS A 84 12.75 29.06 -16.91
C LYS A 84 13.39 27.66 -16.89
N THR A 85 14.04 27.31 -15.79
CA THR A 85 14.66 25.99 -15.60
C THR A 85 13.96 25.22 -14.48
N TRP A 86 14.06 23.89 -14.53
CA TRP A 86 13.54 23.02 -13.48
C TRP A 86 14.53 23.04 -12.33
N VAL A 87 14.06 23.48 -11.16
CA VAL A 87 14.86 23.57 -9.94
C VAL A 87 14.28 22.64 -8.89
N TYR A 88 15.16 21.95 -8.18
CA TYR A 88 14.80 21.13 -7.04
C TYR A 88 14.93 21.95 -5.76
N ASP A 89 13.85 22.06 -5.02
CA ASP A 89 13.81 22.80 -3.76
C ASP A 89 13.28 21.90 -2.66
N ILE A 90 14.18 21.09 -2.11
CA ILE A 90 13.86 20.14 -1.04
C ILE A 90 13.52 20.84 0.29
N TYR A 91 13.88 22.12 0.43
CA TYR A 91 13.77 22.85 1.70
C TYR A 91 12.45 23.61 1.81
N ASN A 92 11.91 24.14 0.70
CA ASN A 92 10.63 24.86 0.69
C ASN A 92 9.45 24.01 0.22
N LYS A 93 9.69 22.86 -0.42
CA LYS A 93 8.64 21.91 -0.82
C LYS A 93 8.32 20.96 0.34
N THR A 94 7.33 21.37 1.13
CA THR A 94 7.11 20.88 2.49
C THR A 94 6.17 19.66 2.64
N SER A 95 6.17 18.64 1.76
CA SER A 95 5.19 17.53 1.92
C SER A 95 5.57 16.18 1.31
N PHE A 96 6.82 15.70 1.43
CA PHE A 96 7.25 14.63 0.52
C PHE A 96 7.87 13.37 1.12
N PHE A 97 8.26 13.32 2.39
CA PHE A 97 8.83 12.08 2.92
C PHE A 97 7.80 10.92 2.86
N PRO A 98 8.07 9.83 2.13
CA PRO A 98 7.07 8.83 1.79
C PRO A 98 6.86 7.85 2.93
N PHE A 99 6.35 8.34 4.05
CA PHE A 99 6.03 7.53 5.22
C PHE A 99 4.53 7.56 5.50
N VAL A 100 3.71 7.35 4.48
CA VAL A 100 2.28 7.10 4.66
C VAL A 100 2.03 5.62 4.85
N LEU A 101 0.85 5.23 5.37
CA LEU A 101 0.50 3.82 5.56
C LEU A 101 0.81 3.02 4.29
N CYS A 102 0.37 3.50 3.14
CA CYS A 102 0.50 2.79 1.87
C CYS A 102 1.96 2.67 1.39
N SER A 103 2.88 3.52 1.83
CA SER A 103 4.30 3.45 1.46
C SER A 103 5.16 2.66 2.45
N THR A 104 4.60 2.20 3.58
CA THR A 104 5.33 1.32 4.51
C THR A 104 5.89 0.05 3.86
N PRO A 105 5.28 -0.57 2.82
CA PRO A 105 5.88 -1.72 2.15
C PRO A 105 7.26 -1.43 1.54
N LEU A 106 7.57 -0.18 1.18
CA LEU A 106 8.89 0.19 0.69
C LEU A 106 10.00 -0.05 1.71
N TYR A 107 9.66 0.04 3.00
CA TYR A 107 10.60 -0.16 4.11
C TYR A 107 10.53 -1.59 4.66
N VAL A 108 9.34 -2.19 4.67
CA VAL A 108 9.13 -3.53 5.25
C VAL A 108 9.55 -4.65 4.30
N ILE A 109 9.32 -4.52 2.99
CA ILE A 109 9.69 -5.57 2.02
C ILE A 109 11.21 -5.82 1.98
N PRO A 110 12.11 -4.81 1.94
CA PRO A 110 13.54 -5.06 1.99
C PRO A 110 13.95 -5.92 3.19
N ILE A 111 13.39 -5.65 4.37
CA ILE A 111 13.64 -6.45 5.58
C ILE A 111 13.24 -7.91 5.35
N TYR A 112 12.05 -8.16 4.77
CA TYR A 112 11.60 -9.51 4.42
C TYR A 112 12.53 -10.23 3.42
N LEU A 113 13.05 -9.50 2.43
CA LEU A 113 13.93 -10.08 1.41
C LEU A 113 15.25 -10.57 2.00
N PHE A 114 15.82 -9.82 2.95
CA PHE A 114 17.13 -10.13 3.55
C PHE A 114 17.06 -11.01 4.79
N ILE A 115 15.94 -11.03 5.53
CA ILE A 115 15.84 -11.83 6.75
C ILE A 115 15.72 -13.34 6.42
N PRO A 116 16.37 -14.24 7.19
CA PRO A 116 16.19 -15.69 7.05
C PRO A 116 14.76 -16.12 7.39
N GLU A 117 14.42 -17.35 6.99
CA GLU A 117 13.15 -17.97 7.35
C GLU A 117 13.02 -18.12 8.88
N GLY A 118 11.81 -17.89 9.40
CA GLY A 118 11.51 -17.97 10.82
C GLY A 118 10.39 -17.03 11.25
N LYS A 119 10.14 -16.95 12.56
CA LYS A 119 9.00 -16.23 13.14
C LYS A 119 8.92 -14.75 12.72
N VAL A 120 10.06 -14.06 12.61
CA VAL A 120 10.09 -12.65 12.21
C VAL A 120 9.72 -12.52 10.72
N SER A 121 10.28 -13.36 9.86
CA SER A 121 9.94 -13.41 8.42
C SER A 121 8.46 -13.72 8.21
N GLU A 122 7.90 -14.68 8.96
CA GLU A 122 6.48 -15.03 8.94
C GLU A 122 5.57 -13.88 9.43
N GLY A 123 6.00 -13.16 10.47
CA GLY A 123 5.29 -11.97 10.97
C GLY A 123 5.27 -10.85 9.93
N ILE A 124 6.40 -10.59 9.28
CA ILE A 124 6.48 -9.61 8.19
C ILE A 124 5.64 -10.06 7.00
N LEU A 125 5.70 -11.33 6.61
CA LEU A 125 4.87 -11.86 5.52
C LEU A 125 3.37 -11.72 5.85
N SER A 126 2.98 -11.94 7.10
CA SER A 126 1.61 -11.71 7.58
C SER A 126 1.22 -10.24 7.46
N TYR A 127 2.09 -9.31 7.87
CA TYR A 127 1.88 -7.87 7.65
C TYR A 127 1.69 -7.56 6.17
N LEU A 128 2.58 -8.05 5.30
CA LEU A 128 2.49 -7.82 3.86
C LEU A 128 1.17 -8.36 3.32
N GLY A 129 0.78 -9.60 3.59
CA GLY A 129 -0.49 -10.15 3.08
C GLY A 129 -1.73 -9.41 3.58
N ILE A 130 -1.76 -9.05 4.86
CA ILE A 130 -2.94 -8.46 5.51
C ILE A 130 -3.04 -6.96 5.22
N PHE A 131 -1.98 -6.20 5.47
CA PHE A 131 -2.02 -4.76 5.33
C PHE A 131 -1.91 -4.31 3.87
N THR A 132 -1.18 -4.99 2.97
CA THR A 132 -1.18 -4.55 1.55
C THR A 132 -2.54 -4.76 0.89
N LEU A 133 -3.29 -5.79 1.32
CA LEU A 133 -4.67 -5.98 0.93
C LEU A 133 -5.54 -4.79 1.38
N TRP A 134 -5.41 -4.35 2.63
CA TRP A 134 -6.12 -3.18 3.14
C TRP A 134 -5.71 -1.87 2.46
N MET A 135 -4.40 -1.60 2.35
CA MET A 135 -3.87 -0.34 1.81
C MET A 135 -4.16 -0.17 0.33
N GLY A 136 -4.07 -1.25 -0.44
CA GLY A 136 -4.51 -1.26 -1.82
C GLY A 136 -6.03 -1.20 -1.91
N GLY A 137 -6.71 -2.16 -1.27
CA GLY A 137 -8.16 -2.32 -1.35
C GLY A 137 -8.96 -1.10 -0.89
N PHE A 138 -8.56 -0.45 0.20
CA PHE A 138 -9.22 0.76 0.68
C PHE A 138 -9.28 1.83 -0.40
N VAL A 139 -8.17 2.09 -1.10
CA VAL A 139 -8.14 3.09 -2.17
C VAL A 139 -8.82 2.60 -3.44
N MET A 140 -8.75 1.31 -3.75
CA MET A 140 -9.46 0.74 -4.90
C MET A 140 -10.98 0.74 -4.73
N PHE A 141 -11.50 0.71 -3.49
CA PHE A 141 -12.94 0.80 -3.22
C PHE A 141 -13.38 2.21 -2.81
N TYR A 142 -12.48 3.01 -2.28
CA TYR A 142 -12.71 4.41 -1.88
C TYR A 142 -11.51 5.27 -2.33
N PRO A 143 -11.44 5.64 -3.62
CA PRO A 143 -10.29 6.36 -4.16
C PRO A 143 -10.14 7.78 -3.58
N GLY A 144 -11.18 8.36 -2.97
CA GLY A 144 -11.09 9.66 -2.30
C GLY A 144 -10.36 10.73 -3.12
N ASP A 145 -9.33 11.34 -2.53
CA ASP A 145 -8.50 12.38 -3.14
C ASP A 145 -7.20 11.89 -3.80
N VAL A 146 -7.05 10.58 -4.04
CA VAL A 146 -5.83 10.07 -4.70
C VAL A 146 -5.74 10.45 -6.19
N PHE A 147 -6.88 10.74 -6.81
CA PHE A 147 -6.93 11.27 -8.17
C PHE A 147 -6.80 12.79 -8.16
N THR A 148 -5.84 13.29 -8.93
CA THR A 148 -5.55 14.73 -9.03
C THR A 148 -5.62 15.17 -10.49
N THR A 149 -5.51 16.48 -10.74
CA THR A 149 -5.38 17.02 -12.09
C THR A 149 -4.01 16.71 -12.69
N ASN A 150 -3.01 16.32 -11.90
CA ASN A 150 -1.73 15.85 -12.41
C ASN A 150 -1.87 14.40 -12.90
N ARG A 151 -1.54 14.17 -14.17
CA ARG A 151 -1.66 12.87 -14.82
C ARG A 151 -0.76 11.83 -14.16
N PHE A 152 0.52 12.15 -13.99
CA PHE A 152 1.48 11.22 -13.40
C PHE A 152 1.08 10.84 -11.97
N ILE A 153 0.68 11.79 -11.12
CA ILE A 153 0.25 11.51 -9.74
C ILE A 153 -0.96 10.58 -9.70
N SER A 154 -1.91 10.76 -10.63
CA SER A 154 -3.09 9.88 -10.72
C SER A 154 -2.72 8.46 -11.16
N PHE A 155 -1.86 8.32 -12.18
CA PHE A 155 -1.34 7.02 -12.63
C PHE A 155 -0.48 6.36 -11.57
N HIS A 156 0.43 7.11 -10.95
CA HIS A 156 1.25 6.66 -9.84
C HIS A 156 0.36 6.05 -8.76
N SER A 157 -0.59 6.82 -8.24
CA SER A 157 -1.42 6.39 -7.12
C SER A 157 -2.20 5.13 -7.47
N ILE A 158 -2.88 5.09 -8.63
CA ILE A 158 -3.68 3.92 -8.98
C ILE A 158 -2.84 2.66 -9.23
N ILE A 159 -1.67 2.79 -9.88
CA ILE A 159 -0.75 1.67 -10.10
C ILE A 159 -0.22 1.17 -8.76
N TYR A 160 0.19 2.09 -7.90
CA TYR A 160 0.73 1.78 -6.57
C TYR A 160 -0.28 0.96 -5.75
N HIS A 161 -1.52 1.42 -5.66
CA HIS A 161 -2.58 0.72 -4.92
C HIS A 161 -3.03 -0.58 -5.60
N SER A 162 -3.06 -0.63 -6.94
CA SER A 162 -3.35 -1.85 -7.69
C SER A 162 -2.35 -2.96 -7.38
N LEU A 163 -1.06 -2.63 -7.28
CA LEU A 163 0.00 -3.58 -6.93
C LEU A 163 -0.14 -4.07 -5.49
N LEU A 164 -0.34 -3.16 -4.52
CA LEU A 164 -0.56 -3.56 -3.13
C LEU A 164 -1.77 -4.49 -2.99
N PHE A 165 -2.88 -4.14 -3.65
CA PHE A 165 -4.10 -4.93 -3.60
C PHE A 165 -3.91 -6.31 -4.23
N SER A 166 -3.26 -6.37 -5.41
CA SER A 166 -2.99 -7.63 -6.10
C SER A 166 -2.10 -8.56 -5.28
N LEU A 167 -1.07 -8.00 -4.62
CA LEU A 167 -0.18 -8.75 -3.74
C LEU A 167 -0.94 -9.32 -2.54
N GLY A 168 -1.74 -8.48 -1.87
CA GLY A 168 -2.56 -8.90 -0.73
C GLY A 168 -3.58 -9.98 -1.09
N LEU A 169 -4.24 -9.85 -2.24
CA LEU A 169 -5.16 -10.87 -2.78
C LEU A 169 -4.43 -12.19 -3.02
N PHE A 170 -3.30 -12.15 -3.72
CA PHE A 170 -2.49 -13.34 -4.00
C PHE A 170 -2.05 -14.06 -2.73
N LEU A 171 -1.50 -13.33 -1.75
CA LEU A 171 -1.01 -13.89 -0.49
C LEU A 171 -2.13 -14.50 0.36
N SER A 172 -3.31 -13.87 0.36
CA SER A 172 -4.47 -14.31 1.15
C SER A 172 -5.21 -15.47 0.52
N ILE A 173 -5.57 -15.38 -0.78
CA ILE A 173 -6.37 -16.41 -1.47
C ILE A 173 -5.60 -17.73 -1.60
N ARG A 174 -4.27 -17.67 -1.82
CA ARG A 174 -3.42 -18.87 -1.87
C ARG A 174 -3.12 -19.47 -0.49
N HIS A 175 -3.61 -18.85 0.58
CA HIS A 175 -3.31 -19.22 1.98
C HIS A 175 -1.80 -19.23 2.28
N ILE A 176 -1.04 -18.36 1.61
CA ILE A 176 0.37 -18.11 1.95
C ILE A 176 0.39 -17.44 3.32
N VAL A 177 -0.46 -16.41 3.50
CA VAL A 177 -0.84 -15.90 4.81
C VAL A 177 -2.16 -16.54 5.19
N ARG A 178 -2.11 -17.45 6.18
CA ARG A 178 -3.29 -18.20 6.62
C ARG A 178 -4.22 -17.32 7.45
N PHE A 179 -5.52 -17.54 7.32
CA PHE A 179 -6.51 -16.92 8.20
C PHE A 179 -6.41 -17.49 9.61
N HIS A 180 -5.67 -16.81 10.47
CA HIS A 180 -5.44 -17.22 11.85
C HIS A 180 -5.12 -16.01 12.73
N TRP A 181 -5.62 -16.00 13.96
CA TRP A 181 -5.47 -14.86 14.88
C TRP A 181 -4.01 -14.47 15.14
N LYS A 182 -3.10 -15.45 15.27
CA LYS A 182 -1.65 -15.20 15.41
C LYS A 182 -1.07 -14.37 14.26
N ASN A 183 -1.51 -14.59 13.02
CA ASN A 183 -1.03 -13.83 11.86
C ASN A 183 -1.56 -12.40 11.90
N PHE A 184 -2.84 -12.23 12.29
CA PHE A 184 -3.44 -10.92 12.49
C PHE A 184 -2.74 -10.12 13.59
N LEU A 185 -2.45 -10.75 14.74
CA LEU A 185 -1.73 -10.11 15.84
C LEU A 185 -0.30 -9.71 15.44
N ALA A 186 0.44 -10.59 14.77
CA ALA A 186 1.79 -10.29 14.30
C ALA A 186 1.80 -9.11 13.30
N ALA A 187 0.87 -9.11 12.35
CA ALA A 187 0.69 -8.01 11.41
C ALA A 187 0.31 -6.70 12.12
N SER A 188 -0.64 -6.78 13.07
CA SER A 188 -1.10 -5.62 13.84
C SER A 188 0.02 -5.02 14.68
N LEU A 189 0.89 -5.85 15.27
CA LEU A 189 2.06 -5.38 16.01
C LEU A 189 3.01 -4.57 15.12
N ILE A 190 3.31 -5.06 13.91
CA ILE A 190 4.15 -4.32 12.95
C ILE A 190 3.50 -2.99 12.57
N PHE A 191 2.18 -2.98 12.32
CA PHE A 191 1.45 -1.73 12.08
C PHE A 191 1.57 -0.75 13.26
N LEU A 192 1.38 -1.22 14.50
CA LEU A 192 1.47 -0.37 15.69
C LEU A 192 2.88 0.20 15.88
N ILE A 193 3.93 -0.57 15.57
CA ILE A 193 5.32 -0.08 15.60
C ILE A 193 5.50 1.05 14.58
N LEU A 194 5.10 0.83 13.33
CA LEU A 194 5.20 1.83 12.26
C LEU A 194 4.36 3.08 12.55
N TYR A 195 3.16 2.88 13.08
CA TYR A 195 2.25 3.96 13.46
C TYR A 195 2.81 4.80 14.61
N SER A 196 3.35 4.14 15.64
CA SER A 196 4.00 4.82 16.77
C SER A 196 5.24 5.59 16.31
N PHE A 197 6.05 4.99 15.43
CA PHE A 197 7.18 5.67 14.82
C PHE A 197 6.76 6.94 14.08
N ALA A 198 5.66 6.89 13.33
CA ALA A 198 5.15 8.09 12.65
C ALA A 198 4.70 9.19 13.61
N ILE A 199 3.93 8.85 14.66
CA ILE A 199 3.45 9.83 15.64
C ILE A 199 4.61 10.46 16.40
N ILE A 200 5.52 9.64 16.92
CA ILE A 200 6.69 10.11 17.68
C ILE A 200 7.57 10.96 16.78
N GLY A 201 7.86 10.49 15.56
CA GLY A 201 8.66 11.22 14.59
C GLY A 201 8.03 12.59 14.25
N ASN A 202 6.72 12.64 14.03
CA ASN A 202 6.01 13.91 13.80
C ASN A 202 6.13 14.88 14.97
N GLU A 203 6.06 14.40 16.20
CA GLU A 203 6.20 15.26 17.37
C GLU A 203 7.64 15.77 17.54
N ILE A 204 8.64 14.93 17.31
CA ILE A 204 10.05 15.35 17.30
C ILE A 204 10.27 16.44 16.23
N ILE A 205 9.79 16.21 15.00
CA ILE A 205 9.90 17.16 13.89
C ILE A 205 9.22 18.48 14.24
N TYR A 206 8.04 18.42 14.86
CA TYR A 206 7.30 19.60 15.30
C TYR A 206 8.10 20.42 16.31
N GLN A 207 8.66 19.79 17.35
CA GLN A 207 9.45 20.48 18.36
C GLN A 207 10.75 21.07 17.80
N LEU A 208 11.37 20.41 16.82
CA LEU A 208 12.55 20.95 16.14
C LEU A 208 12.21 22.16 15.26
N ARG A 209 11.00 22.21 14.70
CA ARG A 209 10.52 23.31 13.86
C ARG A 209 10.22 24.57 14.66
N ASP A 210 9.52 24.43 15.79
CA ASP A 210 9.11 25.58 16.62
C ASP A 210 10.31 26.29 17.28
N ASN A 211 11.48 25.65 17.29
CA ASN A 211 12.74 26.24 17.75
C ASN A 211 13.52 26.98 16.64
N GLU A 212 12.97 27.13 15.43
CA GLU A 212 13.59 27.73 14.22
C GLU A 212 14.96 27.16 13.80
N LYS A 213 15.48 26.14 14.50
CA LYS A 213 16.82 25.58 14.25
C LYS A 213 16.95 24.90 12.89
N PHE A 214 15.84 24.49 12.27
CA PHE A 214 15.86 23.66 11.06
C PHE A 214 14.72 23.97 10.08
N THR A 215 15.02 24.70 9.01
CA THR A 215 14.06 25.07 7.95
C THR A 215 13.50 23.86 7.18
N TRP A 216 14.27 22.78 7.02
CA TRP A 216 13.85 21.52 6.36
C TRP A 216 12.70 20.79 7.09
N SER A 217 12.50 21.07 8.37
CA SER A 217 11.49 20.41 9.21
C SER A 217 10.06 20.89 8.96
N LYS A 218 9.87 22.03 8.26
CA LYS A 218 8.55 22.64 8.03
C LYS A 218 7.61 21.73 7.22
N GLY A 219 8.15 20.69 6.59
CA GLY A 219 7.44 19.90 5.59
C GLY A 219 7.35 18.39 5.73
N ILE A 220 7.74 17.86 6.88
CA ILE A 220 7.63 16.42 7.08
C ILE A 220 6.34 16.15 7.86
N ASN A 221 5.51 15.28 7.31
CA ASN A 221 4.29 14.78 7.92
C ASN A 221 4.22 13.27 7.71
N LEU A 222 4.79 12.52 8.64
CA LEU A 222 4.72 11.07 8.66
C LEU A 222 3.25 10.65 8.81
N PHE A 223 2.83 9.66 8.02
CA PHE A 223 1.49 9.10 8.00
C PHE A 223 0.33 10.02 7.62
N ASN A 224 0.60 11.29 7.26
CA ASN A 224 -0.44 12.32 7.23
C ASN A 224 -1.27 12.41 8.53
N MET A 225 -0.70 11.94 9.65
CA MET A 225 -1.35 11.89 10.96
C MET A 225 -0.62 12.78 11.93
N SER A 226 -1.32 13.77 12.47
CA SER A 226 -0.77 14.61 13.53
C SER A 226 -1.87 14.89 14.53
N HIS A 227 -1.53 14.83 15.81
CA HIS A 227 -2.44 15.30 16.86
C HIS A 227 -2.62 16.83 16.84
N ARG A 228 -1.89 17.54 15.95
CA ARG A 228 -1.90 19.01 15.80
C ARG A 228 -2.48 19.49 14.46
N LYS A 229 -2.52 18.66 13.41
CA LYS A 229 -3.01 19.04 12.07
C LYS A 229 -4.22 18.20 11.65
N PRO A 230 -5.21 18.79 10.93
CA PRO A 230 -6.33 18.03 10.37
C PRO A 230 -5.85 16.87 9.48
N ASN A 231 -6.60 15.77 9.50
CA ASN A 231 -6.29 14.58 8.70
C ASN A 231 -6.98 14.67 7.33
N PRO A 232 -6.23 14.67 6.21
CA PRO A 232 -6.79 14.73 4.86
C PRO A 232 -7.71 13.55 4.50
N MET A 233 -7.56 12.38 5.13
CA MET A 233 -8.37 11.20 4.78
C MET A 233 -9.82 11.31 5.24
N VAL A 234 -10.12 12.20 6.20
CA VAL A 234 -11.47 12.37 6.76
C VAL A 234 -12.01 13.77 6.55
N SER A 235 -11.29 14.64 5.83
CA SER A 235 -11.72 16.01 5.54
C SER A 235 -13.02 16.06 4.75
N ASN A 236 -13.28 15.03 3.94
CA ASN A 236 -14.49 14.92 3.13
C ASN A 236 -15.69 14.34 3.90
N ILE A 237 -15.52 13.96 5.16
CA ILE A 237 -16.57 13.43 6.03
C ILE A 237 -16.87 14.50 7.08
N ASN A 238 -17.93 15.30 6.85
CA ASN A 238 -18.25 16.49 7.64
C ASN A 238 -18.27 16.29 9.17
N PHE A 239 -18.74 15.13 9.66
CA PHE A 239 -18.73 14.83 11.09
C PHE A 239 -17.30 14.59 11.62
N LEU A 240 -16.48 13.82 10.90
CA LEU A 240 -15.10 13.50 11.30
C LEU A 240 -14.17 14.72 11.13
N ALA A 241 -14.39 15.54 10.11
CA ALA A 241 -13.62 16.76 9.85
C ALA A 241 -13.72 17.79 10.99
N LYS A 242 -14.81 17.77 11.78
CA LYS A 242 -15.02 18.64 12.94
C LYS A 242 -14.34 18.14 14.22
N LEU A 243 -13.85 16.90 14.25
CA LEU A 243 -13.19 16.34 15.43
C LEU A 243 -11.80 16.94 15.63
N LYS A 244 -11.37 17.03 16.90
CA LYS A 244 -10.00 17.45 17.22
C LYS A 244 -8.99 16.47 16.60
N PRO A 245 -7.87 16.93 16.03
CA PRO A 245 -6.91 16.04 15.35
C PRO A 245 -6.37 14.88 16.18
N TRP A 246 -6.18 15.07 17.49
CA TRP A 246 -5.75 14.00 18.39
C TRP A 246 -6.81 12.88 18.55
N VAL A 247 -8.10 13.22 18.48
CA VAL A 247 -9.19 12.23 18.50
C VAL A 247 -9.12 11.36 17.25
N LEU A 248 -8.95 11.98 16.08
CA LEU A 248 -8.79 11.27 14.81
C LEU A 248 -7.55 10.37 14.80
N THR A 249 -6.47 10.83 15.41
CA THR A 249 -5.24 10.04 15.57
C THR A 249 -5.53 8.76 16.37
N ILE A 250 -6.20 8.86 17.53
CA ILE A 250 -6.54 7.68 18.34
C ILE A 250 -7.54 6.77 17.62
N LEU A 251 -8.58 7.34 17.01
CA LEU A 251 -9.63 6.57 16.30
C LEU A 251 -9.11 5.87 15.04
N TYR A 252 -7.98 6.30 14.48
CA TYR A 252 -7.41 5.67 13.30
C TYR A 252 -7.02 4.21 13.53
N ILE A 253 -6.52 3.87 14.72
CA ILE A 253 -6.12 2.50 15.07
C ILE A 253 -7.32 1.54 15.03
N PRO A 254 -8.40 1.74 15.82
CA PRO A 254 -9.55 0.84 15.77
C PRO A 254 -10.22 0.85 14.40
N PHE A 255 -10.34 1.99 13.72
CA PHE A 255 -10.85 2.05 12.36
C PHE A 255 -10.06 1.15 11.41
N THR A 256 -8.73 1.26 11.43
CA THR A 256 -7.84 0.44 10.61
C THR A 256 -7.98 -1.03 10.95
N PHE A 257 -8.02 -1.41 12.23
CA PHE A 257 -8.17 -2.81 12.62
C PHE A 257 -9.51 -3.41 12.19
N VAL A 258 -10.63 -2.69 12.35
CA VAL A 258 -11.93 -3.17 11.87
C VAL A 258 -11.91 -3.33 10.35
N GLY A 259 -11.41 -2.34 9.62
CA GLY A 259 -11.34 -2.39 8.15
C GLY A 259 -10.45 -3.53 7.64
N VAL A 260 -9.22 -3.63 8.18
CA VAL A 260 -8.27 -4.69 7.85
C VAL A 260 -8.86 -6.07 8.14
N PHE A 261 -9.42 -6.27 9.34
CA PHE A 261 -9.99 -7.56 9.73
C PHE A 261 -11.16 -7.95 8.82
N THR A 262 -12.06 -7.00 8.53
CA THR A 262 -13.25 -7.25 7.68
C THR A 262 -12.83 -7.64 6.27
N LEU A 263 -11.95 -6.87 5.64
CA LEU A 263 -11.51 -7.12 4.27
C LEU A 263 -10.71 -8.43 4.18
N TRP A 264 -9.78 -8.65 5.10
CA TRP A 264 -8.96 -9.86 5.11
C TRP A 264 -9.78 -11.12 5.39
N SER A 265 -10.76 -11.05 6.30
CA SER A 265 -11.67 -12.18 6.57
C SER A 265 -12.49 -12.53 5.33
N THR A 266 -13.01 -11.51 4.64
CA THR A 266 -13.80 -11.70 3.41
C THR A 266 -12.97 -12.38 2.31
N VAL A 267 -11.77 -11.85 2.04
CA VAL A 267 -10.87 -12.39 1.00
C VAL A 267 -10.36 -13.79 1.37
N SER A 268 -10.05 -14.02 2.65
CA SER A 268 -9.66 -15.34 3.12
C SER A 268 -10.79 -16.36 2.96
N GLY A 269 -12.03 -15.96 3.24
CA GLY A 269 -13.23 -16.76 3.00
C GLY A 269 -13.37 -17.18 1.53
N ILE A 270 -13.16 -16.23 0.60
CA ILE A 270 -13.08 -16.53 -0.85
C ILE A 270 -11.96 -17.55 -1.12
N GLY A 271 -10.79 -17.39 -0.52
CA GLY A 271 -9.69 -18.33 -0.64
C GLY A 271 -10.04 -19.75 -0.18
N TYR A 272 -10.81 -19.90 0.91
CA TYR A 272 -11.28 -21.21 1.37
C TYR A 272 -12.30 -21.82 0.39
N LEU A 273 -13.21 -21.00 -0.15
CA LEU A 273 -14.16 -21.44 -1.17
C LEU A 273 -13.46 -21.95 -2.43
N VAL A 274 -12.45 -21.20 -2.93
CA VAL A 274 -11.63 -21.61 -4.08
C VAL A 274 -10.95 -22.96 -3.81
N LYS A 275 -10.33 -23.12 -2.64
CA LYS A 275 -9.68 -24.39 -2.25
C LYS A 275 -10.67 -25.55 -2.18
N PHE A 276 -11.88 -25.30 -1.65
CA PHE A 276 -12.95 -26.30 -1.59
C PHE A 276 -13.37 -26.75 -2.99
N ILE A 277 -13.63 -25.81 -3.90
CA ILE A 277 -13.98 -26.09 -5.31
C ILE A 277 -12.85 -26.88 -6.00
N GLU A 278 -11.59 -26.45 -5.84
CA GLU A 278 -10.42 -27.12 -6.41
C GLU A 278 -10.31 -28.57 -5.92
N SER A 279 -10.54 -28.81 -4.62
CA SER A 279 -10.47 -30.16 -4.04
C SER A 279 -11.55 -31.09 -4.59
N LYS A 280 -12.79 -30.58 -4.76
CA LYS A 280 -13.91 -31.34 -5.32
C LYS A 280 -13.67 -31.68 -6.78
N TYR A 281 -13.17 -30.72 -7.56
CA TYR A 281 -12.81 -30.94 -8.96
C TYR A 281 -11.73 -32.01 -9.13
N LYS A 282 -10.66 -31.96 -8.33
CA LYS A 282 -9.58 -32.98 -8.37
C LYS A 282 -10.08 -34.37 -8.01
N LYS A 283 -10.93 -34.48 -6.98
CA LYS A 283 -11.54 -35.76 -6.57
C LYS A 283 -12.39 -36.36 -7.71
N ASN A 284 -13.27 -35.55 -8.31
CA ASN A 284 -14.12 -36.00 -9.41
C ASN A 284 -13.29 -36.46 -10.63
N ARG A 285 -12.22 -35.74 -10.98
CA ARG A 285 -11.32 -36.11 -12.08
C ARG A 285 -10.58 -37.42 -11.80
N GLN A 286 -10.14 -37.65 -10.57
CA GLN A 286 -9.52 -38.92 -10.18
C GLN A 286 -10.51 -40.09 -10.29
N THR A 287 -11.75 -39.93 -9.82
CA THR A 287 -12.78 -40.96 -9.97
C THR A 287 -13.09 -41.27 -11.44
N GLN A 288 -13.11 -40.26 -12.32
CA GLN A 288 -13.28 -40.48 -13.76
C GLN A 288 -12.14 -41.28 -14.40
N ILE A 289 -10.88 -41.01 -14.01
CA ILE A 289 -9.71 -41.74 -14.52
C ILE A 289 -9.69 -43.20 -14.01
N ILE A 290 -10.15 -43.45 -12.79
CA ILE A 290 -10.21 -44.82 -12.23
C ILE A 290 -11.31 -45.65 -12.91
N ASN A 291 -12.39 -45.02 -13.36
CA ASN A 291 -13.54 -45.68 -13.97
C ASN A 291 -13.47 -45.77 -15.51
N SER A 292 -12.38 -45.30 -16.13
CA SER A 292 -12.10 -45.37 -17.58
C SER A 292 -11.01 -46.38 -17.88
#